data_AF-A0A383B9H1-F1
#
_entry.id   AF-A0A383B9H1-F1
#
_cell.length_a   1.000
_cell.length_b   1.000
_cell.length_c   1.000
_cell.angle_alpha   90.00
_cell.angle_beta   90.00
_cell.angle_gamma   90.00
#
_symmetry.space_group_name_H-M   'P 1'
#
loop_
_entity.id
_entity.type
_entity.pdbx_description
1 polymer ?
#
loop_
_entity_poly.entity_id
_entity_poly.type
_entity_poly.pdbx_seq_one_letter_code
_entity_poly.pdbx_strand_id
1 'polypeptide(L)'
;MSSSQGVLFLRNVNGKSNWFEDGDEDNDGKYIGEIENGKPNGTGSITFPDGDKYVGEFKDGLPNGQGTFTFPDGSKYVGEFKDGK
;
A
#
# COMPACT_ATOMS: atom_id res chain seq x y z
N MET A 1 7.12 17.67 -9.79
CA MET A 1 7.60 16.59 -8.89
C MET A 1 7.47 15.31 -9.68
N SER A 2 8.54 14.55 -9.83
CA SER A 2 8.56 13.34 -10.67
C SER A 2 8.18 12.17 -9.78
N SER A 3 6.89 11.80 -9.73
CA SER A 3 6.53 10.47 -9.21
C SER A 3 7.17 9.43 -10.13
N SER A 4 7.81 8.42 -9.56
CA SER A 4 8.34 7.28 -10.31
C SER A 4 7.53 6.05 -9.94
N GLN A 5 7.17 5.23 -10.92
CA GLN A 5 6.60 3.93 -10.63
C GLN A 5 7.67 3.00 -10.05
N GLY A 6 7.32 2.23 -9.03
CA GLY A 6 8.23 1.28 -8.41
C GLY A 6 7.55 0.31 -7.45
N VAL A 7 8.38 -0.40 -6.70
CA VAL A 7 7.97 -1.41 -5.72
C VAL A 7 8.50 -1.01 -4.35
N LEU A 8 7.65 -1.13 -3.32
CA LEU A 8 8.04 -0.98 -1.92
C LEU A 8 7.46 -2.12 -1.10
N PHE A 9 8.06 -2.41 0.04
CA PHE A 9 7.64 -3.43 0.99
C PHE A 9 7.32 -2.78 2.32
N LEU A 10 6.15 -3.09 2.86
CA LEU A 10 5.65 -2.61 4.14
C LEU A 10 5.96 -3.64 5.22
N ARG A 11 6.76 -3.25 6.21
CA ARG A 11 7.10 -4.11 7.35
C ARG A 11 6.85 -3.43 8.67
N ASN A 12 6.45 -4.20 9.69
CA ASN A 12 6.41 -3.70 11.05
C ASN A 12 7.78 -3.87 11.72
N VAL A 13 8.40 -2.75 12.10
CA VAL A 13 9.67 -2.73 12.83
C VAL A 13 9.44 -1.97 14.13
N ASN A 14 9.63 -2.65 15.27
CA ASN A 14 9.43 -2.08 16.61
C ASN A 14 8.02 -1.47 16.82
N GLY A 15 6.98 -2.13 16.30
CA GLY A 15 5.59 -1.67 16.44
C GLY A 15 5.19 -0.55 15.47
N LYS A 16 6.07 -0.17 14.53
CA LYS A 16 5.80 0.87 13.52
C LYS A 16 5.93 0.32 12.11
N SER A 17 4.96 0.63 11.27
CA SER A 17 5.00 0.30 9.84
C SER A 17 5.99 1.21 9.12
N ASN A 18 6.91 0.62 8.36
CA ASN A 18 7.91 1.32 7.56
C ASN A 18 7.94 0.75 6.14
N TRP A 19 8.28 1.60 5.17
CA TRP A 19 8.43 1.25 3.76
C TRP A 19 9.90 1.00 3.43
N PHE A 20 10.16 -0.06 2.67
CA PHE A 20 11.49 -0.50 2.26
C PHE A 20 11.52 -0.78 0.75
N GLU A 21 12.67 -0.61 0.11
CA GLU A 21 12.84 -0.93 -1.33
C GLU A 21 13.06 -2.43 -1.57
N ASP A 22 13.51 -3.14 -0.54
CA ASP A 22 13.64 -4.59 -0.48
C ASP A 22 12.63 -5.20 0.51
N GLY A 23 12.23 -6.44 0.25
CA GLY A 23 11.39 -7.20 1.15
C GLY A 23 11.07 -8.60 0.63
N ASP A 24 10.26 -9.30 1.42
CA ASP A 24 9.82 -10.66 1.21
C ASP A 24 8.30 -10.68 1.00
N GLU A 25 7.84 -11.14 -0.15
CA GLU A 25 6.41 -11.15 -0.51
C GLU A 25 5.57 -12.09 0.39
N ASP A 26 6.22 -13.05 1.04
CA ASP A 26 5.56 -13.99 1.95
C ASP A 26 5.39 -13.41 3.38
N ASN A 27 6.13 -12.34 3.72
CA ASN A 27 6.18 -11.77 5.07
C ASN A 27 5.88 -10.27 5.14
N ASP A 28 5.98 -9.56 4.02
CA ASP A 28 5.89 -8.11 3.92
C ASP A 28 4.79 -7.68 2.95
N GLY A 29 4.17 -6.53 3.23
CA GLY A 29 3.16 -5.97 2.33
C GLY A 29 3.79 -5.40 1.06
N LYS A 30 3.55 -6.01 -0.09
CA LYS A 30 4.11 -5.57 -1.38
C LYS A 30 3.26 -4.46 -2.00
N TYR A 31 3.83 -3.26 -2.10
CA TYR A 31 3.29 -2.14 -2.84
C TYR A 31 3.87 -2.06 -4.24
N ILE A 32 3.01 -1.78 -5.22
CA ILE A 32 3.37 -1.48 -6.60
C ILE A 32 2.58 -0.25 -7.02
N GLY A 33 3.27 0.81 -7.44
CA GLY A 33 2.61 2.04 -7.87
C GLY A 33 3.54 3.24 -7.87
N GLU A 34 2.95 4.42 -7.80
CA GLU A 34 3.66 5.69 -7.76
C GLU A 34 4.35 5.92 -6.40
N ILE A 35 5.63 6.31 -6.47
CA ILE A 35 6.46 6.58 -5.30
C ILE A 35 6.93 8.02 -5.35
N GLU A 36 6.79 8.71 -4.22
CA GLU A 36 7.34 10.03 -3.97
C GLU A 36 8.00 10.07 -2.59
N ASN A 37 9.21 10.61 -2.50
CA ASN A 37 9.98 10.71 -1.25
C ASN A 37 10.13 9.37 -0.50
N GLY A 38 10.30 8.27 -1.23
CA GLY A 38 10.48 6.92 -0.67
C GLY A 38 9.21 6.31 -0.08
N LYS A 39 8.02 6.85 -0.43
CA LYS A 39 6.72 6.35 0.05
C LYS A 39 5.71 6.24 -1.08
N PRO A 40 4.70 5.37 -0.95
CA PRO A 40 3.54 5.38 -1.82
C PRO A 40 2.86 6.75 -1.88
N ASN A 41 2.66 7.27 -3.09
CA ASN A 41 2.02 8.56 -3.33
C ASN A 41 1.45 8.60 -4.74
N GLY A 42 0.16 8.87 -4.90
CA GLY A 42 -0.57 8.72 -6.15
C GLY A 42 -1.25 7.36 -6.23
N THR A 43 -1.37 6.79 -7.42
CA THR A 43 -2.10 5.53 -7.63
C THR A 43 -1.21 4.31 -7.40
N GLY A 44 -1.76 3.27 -6.79
CA GLY A 44 -1.04 2.01 -6.62
C GLY A 44 -1.87 0.88 -6.04
N SER A 45 -1.19 -0.22 -5.73
CA SER A 45 -1.78 -1.37 -5.07
C SER A 45 -0.83 -1.91 -4.00
N ILE A 46 -1.36 -2.29 -2.85
CA ILE A 46 -0.65 -3.06 -1.83
C ILE A 46 -1.32 -4.41 -1.63
N THR A 47 -0.53 -5.48 -1.59
CA THR A 47 -0.97 -6.82 -1.19
C THR A 47 -0.27 -7.18 0.11
N PHE A 48 -1.03 -7.56 1.11
CA PHE A 48 -0.53 -7.97 2.42
C PHE A 48 -0.31 -9.49 2.47
N PRO A 49 0.57 -9.99 3.37
CA PRO A 49 0.86 -11.42 3.49
C PRO A 49 -0.34 -12.29 3.88
N ASP A 50 -1.32 -11.71 4.58
CA ASP A 50 -2.59 -12.36 4.92
C ASP A 50 -3.54 -12.49 3.72
N GLY A 51 -3.18 -11.92 2.57
CA GLY A 51 -3.94 -11.93 1.32
C GLY A 51 -4.88 -10.73 1.15
N ASP A 52 -4.94 -9.82 2.13
CA ASP A 52 -5.64 -8.57 1.97
C ASP A 52 -5.00 -7.75 0.83
N LYS A 53 -5.83 -7.06 0.05
CA LYS A 53 -5.36 -6.25 -1.06
C LYS A 53 -6.09 -4.93 -1.13
N TYR A 54 -5.34 -3.83 -1.18
CA TYR A 54 -5.88 -2.51 -1.46
C TYR A 54 -5.38 -2.00 -2.81
N VAL A 55 -6.27 -1.44 -3.62
CA VAL A 55 -5.97 -0.76 -4.87
C VAL A 55 -6.64 0.60 -4.85
N GLY A 56 -5.88 1.67 -5.04
CA GLY A 56 -6.45 3.01 -4.99
C GLY A 56 -5.40 4.11 -4.88
N GLU A 57 -5.84 5.24 -4.36
CA GLU A 57 -5.01 6.41 -4.13
C GLU A 57 -4.26 6.32 -2.79
N PHE A 58 -3.04 6.81 -2.79
CA PHE A 58 -2.13 6.88 -1.66
C PHE A 58 -1.57 8.29 -1.50
N LYS A 59 -1.31 8.67 -0.25
CA LYS A 59 -0.61 9.90 0.09
C LYS A 59 0.26 9.66 1.31
N ASP A 60 1.52 10.10 1.24
CA ASP A 60 2.50 9.97 2.33
C ASP A 60 2.62 8.54 2.89
N GLY A 61 2.40 7.53 2.03
CA GLY A 61 2.47 6.11 2.37
C GLY A 61 1.22 5.51 3.00
N LEU A 62 0.08 6.20 2.95
CA LEU A 62 -1.20 5.73 3.46
C LEU A 62 -2.29 5.78 2.38
N PRO A 63 -3.28 4.87 2.38
CA PRO A 63 -4.50 5.01 1.59
C PRO A 63 -5.15 6.37 1.81
N ASN A 64 -5.35 7.14 0.74
CA ASN A 64 -5.92 8.49 0.79
C ASN A 64 -6.60 8.82 -0.54
N GLY A 65 -7.94 8.83 -0.56
CA GLY A 65 -8.75 9.00 -1.76
C GLY A 65 -9.59 7.76 -2.07
N GLN A 66 -10.01 7.58 -3.32
CA GLN A 66 -10.83 6.45 -3.72
C GLN A 66 -10.02 5.17 -3.82
N GLY A 67 -10.61 4.06 -3.38
CA GLY A 67 -9.96 2.77 -3.47
C GLY A 67 -10.91 1.58 -3.31
N THR A 68 -10.35 0.40 -3.48
CA THR A 68 -11.00 -0.88 -3.27
C THR A 68 -10.12 -1.76 -2.39
N PHE A 69 -10.65 -2.13 -1.24
CA PHE A 69 -10.09 -3.18 -0.39
C PHE A 69 -10.74 -4.52 -0.76
N THR A 70 -9.94 -5.55 -0.99
CA THR A 70 -10.37 -6.92 -1.29
C THR A 70 -9.79 -7.82 -0.22
N PHE A 71 -10.65 -8.60 0.42
CA PHE A 71 -10.27 -9.56 1.45
C PHE A 71 -10.05 -10.96 0.83
N PRO A 72 -9.31 -11.87 1.51
CA PRO A 72 -9.06 -13.24 1.03
C PRO A 72 -10.33 -14.05 0.75
N ASP A 73 -11.43 -13.75 1.44
CA ASP A 73 -12.74 -14.37 1.21
C ASP A 73 -13.45 -13.90 -0.07
N GLY A 74 -12.84 -12.95 -0.79
CA GLY A 74 -13.36 -12.34 -2.02
C GLY A 74 -14.32 -11.17 -1.78
N SER A 75 -14.66 -10.86 -0.53
CA SER A 75 -15.44 -9.67 -0.19
C SER A 75 -14.64 -8.40 -0.52
N LYS A 76 -15.37 -7.33 -0.83
CA LYS A 76 -14.77 -6.07 -1.26
C LYS A 76 -15.44 -4.89 -0.57
N TYR A 77 -14.62 -3.94 -0.15
CA TYR A 77 -15.05 -2.63 0.29
C TYR A 77 -14.56 -1.58 -0.71
N VAL A 78 -15.48 -0.82 -1.29
CA VAL A 78 -15.19 0.26 -2.24
C VAL A 78 -15.64 1.56 -1.61
N GLY A 79 -14.75 2.54 -1.56
CA GLY A 79 -15.07 3.82 -0.95
C GLY A 79 -13.90 4.80 -0.92
N GLU A 80 -14.11 5.89 -0.19
CA GLU A 80 -13.09 6.87 0.11
C GLU A 80 -12.35 6.48 1.39
N PHE A 81 -11.03 6.51 1.34
CA PHE A 81 -10.13 6.22 2.44
C PHE A 81 -9.42 7.50 2.84
N LYS A 82 -9.25 7.72 4.14
CA LYS A 82 -8.53 8.91 4.62
C LYS A 82 -7.52 8.53 5.69
N ASP A 83 -6.26 8.74 5.35
CA ASP A 83 -5.12 8.47 6.24
C ASP A 83 -5.10 7.02 6.75
N GLY A 84 -5.48 6.07 5.89
CA GLY A 84 -5.52 4.64 6.22
C GLY A 84 -6.74 4.17 7.02
N LYS A 85 -7.82 4.96 7.07
CA LYS A 85 -9.11 4.59 7.67
C LYS A 85 -10.25 4.61 6.66
#